data_AF-A0A1I2G0S1-F1
#
_entry.id   AF-A0A1I2G0S1-F1
#
_cell.length_a   1.000
_cell.length_b   1.000
_cell.length_c   1.000
_cell.angle_alpha   90.00
_cell.angle_beta   90.00
_cell.angle_gamma   90.00
#
_symmetry.space_group_name_H-M   'P 1'
#
loop_
_entity.id
_entity.type
_entity.pdbx_description
1 polymer ?
#
loop_
_entity_poly.entity_id
_entity_poly.type
_entity_poly.pdbx_seq_one_letter_code
_entity_poly.pdbx_strand_id
1 'polypeptide(L)'
;MSQELRVYVDIEDAIDTSESFRGSAIIRDNSILIPLISLGISEHILNPTQQLAFIDYSYLFFESFSRVLIDNIPDWESQDSQKRYCYVGGSEAGVLEVECKQVCLLVPTNSRLSPTHWYPDNVLIP
;
A
#
# COMPACT_ATOMS: atom_id res chain seq x y z
N MET A 1 3.57 23.36 7.05
CA MET A 1 4.79 22.62 7.44
C MET A 1 5.00 21.55 6.40
N SER A 2 6.22 21.37 5.87
CA SER A 2 6.53 20.26 4.98
C SER A 2 6.51 18.95 5.76
N GLN A 3 5.77 17.96 5.28
CA GLN A 3 5.77 16.62 5.87
C GLN A 3 7.03 15.88 5.45
N GLU A 4 7.78 15.34 6.41
CA GLU A 4 8.95 14.50 6.12
C GLU A 4 8.52 13.05 5.96
N LEU A 5 9.08 12.37 4.96
CA LEU A 5 8.76 10.99 4.60
C LEU A 5 10.02 10.12 4.70
N ARG A 6 9.86 8.92 5.25
CA ARG A 6 10.82 7.83 5.13
C ARG A 6 10.44 6.96 3.94
N VAL A 7 11.41 6.67 3.08
CA VAL A 7 11.22 5.87 1.87
C VAL A 7 11.75 4.48 2.12
N TYR A 8 10.89 3.47 1.97
CA TYR A 8 11.25 2.07 1.94
C TYR A 8 11.13 1.59 0.50
N VAL A 9 12.22 1.06 -0.04
CA VAL A 9 12.37 0.68 -1.44
C VAL A 9 12.30 -0.84 -1.55
N ASP A 10 11.77 -1.34 -2.66
CA ASP A 10 11.78 -2.76 -3.02
C ASP A 10 11.04 -3.63 -2.01
N ILE A 11 9.75 -3.35 -1.87
CA ILE A 11 8.83 -4.20 -1.13
C ILE A 11 8.62 -5.49 -1.93
N GLU A 12 9.58 -6.41 -1.84
CA GLU A 12 9.53 -7.74 -2.47
C GLU A 12 8.77 -8.74 -1.60
N ASP A 13 8.83 -8.56 -0.28
CA ASP A 13 7.97 -9.25 0.67
C ASP A 13 6.62 -8.54 0.68
N ALA A 14 5.57 -9.22 0.22
CA ALA A 14 4.23 -8.68 0.15
C ALA A 14 3.87 -8.03 1.50
N ILE A 15 3.81 -6.70 1.54
CA ILE A 15 2.99 -6.07 2.56
C ILE A 15 1.59 -6.51 2.20
N ASP A 16 1.06 -7.43 3.01
CA ASP A 16 -0.31 -7.89 2.87
C ASP A 16 -1.22 -6.71 3.18
N THR A 17 -1.50 -5.95 2.13
CA THR A 17 -2.33 -4.75 2.20
C THR A 17 -3.80 -5.12 2.26
N SER A 18 -4.19 -6.41 2.26
CA SER A 18 -5.60 -6.85 2.29
C SER A 18 -6.39 -6.26 3.46
N GLU A 19 -5.68 -5.82 4.51
CA GLU A 19 -6.23 -5.16 5.68
C GLU A 19 -6.05 -3.62 5.66
N SER A 20 -5.85 -3.00 4.50
CA SER A 20 -5.66 -1.54 4.39
C SER A 20 -6.85 -0.83 3.77
N PHE A 21 -7.11 0.42 4.20
CA PHE A 21 -8.04 1.30 3.51
C PHE A 21 -7.31 2.12 2.44
N ARG A 22 -7.83 2.05 1.21
CA ARG A 22 -7.28 2.77 0.05
C ARG A 22 -8.05 4.07 -0.19
N GLY A 23 -7.36 5.20 -0.11
CA GLY A 23 -7.92 6.47 -0.58
C GLY A 23 -7.77 6.66 -2.10
N SER A 24 -8.18 7.81 -2.62
CA SER A 24 -8.07 8.13 -4.05
C SER A 24 -6.62 8.10 -4.54
N ALA A 25 -6.35 7.34 -5.59
CA ALA A 25 -5.04 7.33 -6.24
C ALA A 25 -4.77 8.65 -6.98
N ILE A 26 -3.54 9.15 -6.86
CA ILE A 26 -3.05 10.32 -7.59
C ILE A 26 -2.12 9.81 -8.68
N ILE A 27 -2.48 10.07 -9.94
CA ILE A 27 -1.67 9.68 -11.11
C ILE A 27 -1.04 10.95 -11.68
N ARG A 28 0.29 10.92 -11.88
CA ARG A 28 1.04 11.98 -12.55
C ARG A 28 2.16 11.40 -13.39
N ASP A 29 2.24 11.82 -14.64
CA ASP A 29 3.22 11.35 -15.62
C ASP A 29 3.30 9.81 -15.63
N ASN A 30 4.45 9.25 -15.27
CA ASN A 30 4.70 7.82 -15.23
C ASN A 30 4.70 7.26 -13.80
N SER A 31 3.96 7.91 -12.89
CA SER A 31 3.93 7.56 -11.48
C SER A 31 2.51 7.54 -10.88
N ILE A 32 2.32 6.68 -9.89
CA ILE A 32 1.09 6.58 -9.11
C ILE A 32 1.43 6.73 -7.64
N LEU A 33 0.65 7.53 -6.91
CA LEU A 33 0.71 7.64 -5.47
C LEU A 33 -0.64 7.23 -4.88
N ILE A 34 -0.63 6.29 -3.95
CA ILE A 34 -1.83 5.75 -3.33
C ILE A 34 -1.76 6.00 -1.83
N PRO A 35 -2.65 6.83 -1.26
CA PRO A 35 -2.75 6.98 0.18
C PRO A 35 -3.38 5.74 0.80
N LEU A 36 -2.75 5.27 1.88
CA LEU A 36 -3.19 4.13 2.66
C LEU A 36 -3.41 4.52 4.12
N ILE A 37 -4.41 3.92 4.72
CA ILE A 37 -4.69 4.00 6.15
C ILE A 37 -4.75 2.58 6.71
N SER A 38 -4.23 2.41 7.93
CA SER A 38 -4.20 1.12 8.63
C SER A 38 -3.53 0.02 7.81
N LEU A 39 -2.38 0.32 7.22
CA LEU A 39 -1.62 -0.69 6.48
C LEU A 39 -1.10 -1.77 7.43
N GLY A 40 -1.65 -2.98 7.32
CA GLY A 40 -1.19 -4.17 8.05
C GLY A 40 0.23 -4.56 7.63
N ILE A 41 1.10 -4.81 8.62
CA ILE A 41 2.51 -5.18 8.39
C ILE A 41 2.90 -6.39 9.27
N SER A 42 2.51 -7.59 8.85
CA SER A 42 2.86 -8.84 9.55
C SER A 42 4.33 -9.22 9.41
N GLU A 43 4.85 -9.21 8.18
CA GLU A 43 6.21 -9.68 7.83
C GLU A 43 7.08 -8.54 7.27
N HIS A 44 7.30 -7.48 8.06
CA HIS A 44 8.08 -6.32 7.63
C HIS A 44 9.02 -5.82 8.73
N ILE A 45 10.13 -5.16 8.36
CA ILE A 45 11.11 -4.59 9.32
C ILE A 45 10.49 -3.56 10.29
N LEU A 46 9.33 -3.01 9.93
CA LEU A 46 8.55 -2.11 10.78
C LEU A 46 7.80 -2.84 11.91
N ASN A 47 7.70 -4.16 11.86
CA ASN A 47 7.10 -5.02 12.87
C ASN A 47 8.12 -6.02 13.45
N PRO A 48 9.07 -5.55 14.27
CA PRO A 48 10.11 -6.41 14.82
C PRO A 48 9.58 -7.48 15.78
N THR A 49 8.36 -7.32 16.29
CA THR A 49 7.70 -8.26 17.21
C THR A 49 6.96 -9.39 16.50
N GLN A 50 6.83 -9.35 15.17
CA GLN A 50 6.01 -10.28 14.38
C GLN A 50 4.54 -10.36 14.84
N GLN A 51 4.07 -9.37 15.59
CA GLN A 51 2.68 -9.22 16.00
C GLN A 51 2.01 -8.29 15.00
N LEU A 52 0.84 -8.65 14.47
CA LEU A 52 0.16 -7.80 13.50
C LEU A 52 0.03 -6.35 14.03
N ALA A 53 0.60 -5.41 13.28
CA ALA A 53 0.60 -3.99 13.60
C ALA A 53 0.15 -3.21 12.36
N PHE A 54 -0.38 -2.00 12.59
CA PHE A 54 -0.94 -1.16 11.54
C PHE A 54 -0.20 0.17 11.49
N ILE A 55 0.16 0.62 10.28
CA ILE A 55 0.62 1.99 10.08
C ILE A 55 -0.61 2.87 9.88
N ASP A 56 -0.83 3.85 10.76
CA ASP A 56 -2.02 4.72 10.72
C ASP A 56 -2.18 5.43 9.37
N TYR A 57 -1.07 5.90 8.80
CA TYR A 57 -1.09 6.58 7.51
C TYR A 57 0.23 6.38 6.76
N SER A 58 0.14 6.00 5.49
CA SER A 58 1.28 5.80 4.60
C SER A 58 0.88 6.02 3.15
N TYR A 59 1.85 5.89 2.23
CA TYR A 59 1.59 5.89 0.80
C TYR A 59 2.34 4.78 0.11
N LEU A 60 1.71 4.17 -0.89
CA LEU A 60 2.43 3.42 -1.91
C LEU A 60 2.72 4.35 -3.08
N PHE A 61 3.98 4.36 -3.50
CA PHE A 61 4.43 5.09 -4.67
C PHE A 61 4.95 4.10 -5.71
N PHE A 62 4.43 4.22 -6.92
CA PHE A 62 4.78 3.41 -8.07
C PHE A 62 5.54 4.28 -9.05
N GLU A 63 6.77 3.91 -9.35
CA GLU A 63 7.59 4.58 -10.35
C GLU A 63 7.63 3.77 -11.64
N SER A 64 7.47 4.49 -12.75
CA SER A 64 7.48 3.94 -14.09
C SER A 64 6.46 2.82 -14.27
N PHE A 65 5.19 3.12 -14.00
CA PHE A 65 4.11 2.15 -14.21
C PHE A 65 3.82 1.98 -15.70
N SER A 66 3.50 0.76 -16.12
CA SER A 66 3.10 0.43 -17.49
C SER A 66 1.63 0.02 -17.58
N ARG A 67 1.05 -0.48 -16.49
CA ARG A 67 -0.32 -1.00 -16.46
C ARG A 67 -0.93 -0.92 -15.06
N VAL A 68 -2.25 -0.69 -15.04
CA VAL A 68 -3.07 -0.69 -13.82
C VAL A 68 -4.31 -1.56 -14.09
N LEU A 69 -4.64 -2.47 -13.18
CA LEU A 69 -5.83 -3.31 -13.23
C LEU A 69 -6.66 -3.13 -11.97
N ILE A 70 -7.97 -3.01 -12.14
CA ILE A 70 -8.94 -2.86 -11.07
C ILE A 70 -9.95 -4.01 -11.21
N ASP A 71 -10.16 -4.79 -10.16
CA ASP A 71 -11.22 -5.81 -10.02
C ASP A 71 -11.23 -6.96 -11.04
N ASN A 72 -10.12 -7.22 -11.72
CA ASN A 72 -10.01 -8.34 -12.66
C ASN A 72 -8.91 -9.32 -12.21
N ILE A 73 -9.32 -10.43 -11.62
CA ILE A 73 -8.53 -11.67 -11.59
C ILE A 73 -9.10 -12.56 -12.71
N PRO A 74 -8.33 -12.73 -13.78
CA PRO A 74 -7.82 -14.07 -14.05
C PRO A 74 -6.31 -14.06 -13.85
N ASP A 75 -5.81 -15.09 -13.17
CA ASP A 75 -4.38 -15.43 -13.02
C ASP A 75 -3.59 -15.03 -14.28
N TRP A 76 -2.97 -13.87 -14.25
CA TRP A 76 -2.06 -13.45 -15.30
C TRP A 76 -0.70 -13.31 -14.64
N GLU A 77 0.00 -14.43 -14.55
CA GLU A 77 1.44 -14.36 -14.31
C GLU A 77 2.06 -13.63 -15.50
N SER A 78 2.54 -12.43 -15.24
CA SER A 78 3.45 -11.73 -16.13
C SER A 78 4.64 -12.62 -16.46
N GLN A 79 4.88 -12.86 -17.74
CA GLN A 79 6.06 -13.59 -18.19
C GLN A 79 7.36 -12.76 -18.11
N ASP A 80 7.27 -11.50 -17.69
CA ASP A 80 8.40 -10.58 -17.55
C ASP A 80 8.86 -10.51 -16.10
N SER A 81 9.99 -11.15 -15.81
CA SER A 81 10.61 -11.21 -14.47
C SER A 81 11.23 -9.88 -14.01
N GLN A 82 11.28 -8.85 -14.88
CA GLN A 82 11.76 -7.53 -14.50
C GLN A 82 10.67 -6.60 -13.99
N LYS A 83 9.41 -7.01 -14.08
CA LYS A 83 8.25 -6.19 -13.71
C LYS A 83 7.69 -6.64 -12.38
N ARG A 84 7.41 -5.66 -11.52
CA ARG A 84 6.86 -5.91 -10.19
C ARG A 84 5.36 -5.63 -10.17
N TYR A 85 4.67 -6.45 -9.38
CA TYR A 85 3.24 -6.35 -9.13
C TYR A 85 3.04 -6.04 -7.65
N CYS A 86 2.27 -5.00 -7.37
CA CYS A 86 1.79 -4.75 -6.02
C CYS A 86 0.28 -4.91 -6.01
N TYR A 87 -0.21 -5.73 -5.08
CA TYR A 87 -1.61 -5.86 -4.77
C TYR A 87 -1.93 -4.85 -3.67
N VAL A 88 -2.85 -3.93 -3.98
CA VAL A 88 -3.39 -2.97 -3.02
C VAL A 88 -4.85 -3.32 -2.79
N GLY A 89 -5.10 -4.09 -1.72
CA GLY A 89 -6.41 -4.59 -1.33
C GLY A 89 -6.97 -3.91 -0.09
N GLY A 90 -8.23 -4.18 0.18
CA GLY A 90 -8.98 -3.76 1.36
C GLY A 90 -10.33 -4.45 1.31
N SER A 91 -10.91 -4.81 2.45
CA SER A 91 -12.15 -5.60 2.56
C SER A 91 -13.32 -5.06 1.73
N GLU A 92 -13.33 -3.76 1.41
CA GLU A 92 -14.39 -3.11 0.61
C GLU A 92 -13.92 -2.41 -0.68
N ALA A 93 -12.61 -2.29 -0.93
CA ALA A 93 -12.07 -1.37 -1.95
C ALA A 93 -11.72 -2.04 -3.30
N GLY A 94 -11.86 -3.37 -3.41
CA GLY A 94 -11.45 -4.11 -4.60
C GLY A 94 -9.93 -4.23 -4.75
N VAL A 95 -9.47 -5.16 -5.57
CA VAL A 95 -8.04 -5.43 -5.77
C VAL A 95 -7.51 -4.50 -6.86
N LEU A 96 -6.49 -3.71 -6.52
CA LEU A 96 -5.70 -2.95 -7.47
C LEU A 96 -4.38 -3.65 -7.71
N GLU A 97 -4.05 -3.86 -8.96
CA GLU A 97 -2.76 -4.40 -9.39
C GLU A 97 -2.05 -3.36 -10.27
N VAL A 98 -0.78 -3.10 -9.97
CA VAL A 98 0.04 -2.14 -10.72
C VAL A 98 1.31 -2.81 -11.20
N GLU A 99 1.51 -2.81 -12.52
CA GLU A 99 2.75 -3.23 -13.17
C GLU A 99 3.69 -2.02 -13.24
N CYS A 100 4.87 -2.13 -12.63
CA CYS A 100 5.82 -1.02 -12.56
C CYS A 100 7.27 -1.49 -12.44
N LYS A 101 8.20 -0.53 -12.59
CA LYS A 101 9.63 -0.77 -12.38
C LYS A 101 10.00 -0.79 -10.89
N GLN A 102 9.39 0.09 -10.11
CA GLN A 102 9.72 0.24 -8.70
C GLN A 102 8.50 0.59 -7.86
N VAL A 103 8.44 0.01 -6.67
CA VAL A 103 7.43 0.29 -5.65
C VAL A 103 8.16 0.77 -4.39
N CYS A 104 7.65 1.86 -3.81
CA CYS A 104 8.14 2.42 -2.58
C CYS A 104 7.00 2.58 -1.57
N LEU A 105 7.25 2.26 -0.30
CA LEU A 105 6.38 2.64 0.80
C LEU A 105 6.93 3.94 1.40
N LEU A 106 6.10 4.98 1.37
CA LEU A 106 6.39 6.26 1.97
C LEU A 106 5.68 6.33 3.32
N VAL A 107 6.46 6.35 4.39
CA VAL A 107 5.94 6.44 5.76
C VAL A 107 6.26 7.82 6.33
N PRO A 108 5.25 8.62 6.71
CA PRO A 108 5.47 9.86 7.45
C PRO A 108 6.32 9.65 8.69
N THR A 109 7.27 10.55 8.96
CA THR A 109 8.14 10.43 10.14
C THR A 109 7.38 10.51 11.46
N ASN A 110 6.20 11.12 11.46
CA ASN A 110 5.29 11.24 12.59
C ASN A 110 4.17 10.17 12.61
N SER A 111 4.24 9.17 11.73
CA SER A 111 3.32 8.04 11.75
C SER A 111 3.42 7.25 13.06
N ARG A 112 2.37 6.53 13.38
CA ARG A 112 2.29 5.66 14.56
C ARG A 112 1.98 4.24 14.12
N LEU A 113 2.51 3.29 14.89
CA LEU A 113 2.09 1.90 14.83
C LEU A 113 0.92 1.73 15.79
N SER A 114 -0.22 1.31 15.27
CA SER A 114 -1.38 0.95 16.05
C SER A 114 -1.43 -0.57 16.26
N PRO A 115 -1.78 -1.05 17.47
CA PRO A 115 -2.01 -2.47 17.72
C PRO A 115 -3.37 -2.94 17.18
N THR A 116 -4.25 -2.02 16.77
CA THR A 116 -5.61 -2.33 16.33
C THR A 116 -5.90 -1.69 14.99
N HIS A 117 -6.61 -2.43 14.14
CA HIS A 117 -7.10 -1.92 12.87
C HIS A 117 -8.11 -0.77 13.09
N TRP A 118 -8.02 0.31 12.30
CA TRP A 118 -9.00 1.40 12.30
C TRP A 118 -9.68 1.50 10.93
N TYR A 119 -11.01 1.49 10.91
CA TYR A 119 -11.81 1.72 9.69
C TYR A 119 -12.46 3.11 9.73
N PRO A 120 -12.51 3.86 8.61
CA PRO A 120 -13.23 5.13 8.53
C PRO A 120 -14.71 5.02 8.89
N ASP A 121 -15.34 3.87 8.64
CA ASP A 121 -16.77 3.63 8.89
C ASP A 121 -17.11 3.35 10.37
N ASN A 122 -16.11 3.29 11.26
CA ASN A 122 -16.34 3.24 12.71
C ASN A 122 -16.76 4.61 13.29
N VAL A 123 -16.88 5.65 12.46
CA VAL A 123 -17.59 6.87 12.84
C VAL A 123 -19.09 6.60 12.68
N LEU A 124 -19.69 6.01 13.72
CA LEU A 124 -21.12 6.19 13.96
C LEU A 124 -21.37 7.70 13.94
N ILE A 125 -22.02 8.16 12.87
CA ILE A 125 -22.52 9.53 12.77
C ILE A 125 -23.41 9.73 14.01
N PRO A 126 -23.09 10.68 14.91
CA PRO A 126 -23.97 11.01 16.03
C PRO A 126 -25.32 11.56 15.54
#